data_AF-A0A3D0C8Y2-F1
#
_entry.id   AF-A0A3D0C8Y2-F1
#
_cell.length_a   1.000
_cell.length_b   1.000
_cell.length_c   1.000
_cell.angle_alpha   90.00
_cell.angle_beta   90.00
_cell.angle_gamma   90.00
#
_symmetry.space_group_name_H-M   'P 1'
#
loop_
_entity.id
_entity.type
_entity.pdbx_description
1 polymer ?
#
loop_
_entity_poly.entity_id
_entity_poly.type
_entity_poly.pdbx_seq_one_letter_code
_entity_poly.pdbx_strand_id
1 'polypeptide(L)'
;VLTATLASIGTAGVPGVGLIMLAMVLEQVGLPVEGIALIIGVDRLLDMTRTAVNVTGDSMVSLVVAKSEDQFDHEMYLDPQAGHNIEEIDFKHLKDN
;
A
#
# COMPACT_ATOMS: atom_id res chain seq x y z
N VAL A 1 -3.10 -15.34 8.71
CA VAL A 1 -1.96 -14.96 7.86
C VAL A 1 -2.38 -14.92 6.40
N LEU A 2 -2.73 -16.05 5.77
CA LEU A 2 -3.16 -16.12 4.36
C LEU A 2 -4.29 -15.12 3.99
N THR A 3 -5.33 -15.02 4.82
CA THR A 3 -6.44 -14.08 4.64
C THR A 3 -6.03 -12.62 4.76
N ALA A 4 -5.08 -12.31 5.66
CA ALA A 4 -4.54 -10.95 5.81
C ALA A 4 -3.67 -10.57 4.60
N THR A 5 -2.89 -11.53 4.07
CA THR A 5 -2.08 -11.34 2.86
C THR A 5 -2.95 -11.11 1.62
N LEU A 6 -4.03 -11.88 1.46
CA LEU A 6 -4.97 -11.73 0.35
C LEU A 6 -5.75 -10.40 0.42
N ALA A 7 -6.15 -9.96 1.62
CA ALA A 7 -6.80 -8.66 1.82
C ALA A 7 -5.87 -7.48 1.47
N SER A 8 -4.56 -7.64 1.65
CA SER A 8 -3.54 -6.62 1.33
C SER A 8 -3.43 -6.35 -0.18
N ILE A 9 -3.65 -7.35 -1.03
CA ILE A 9 -3.53 -7.21 -2.49
C ILE A 9 -4.76 -6.49 -3.07
N GLY A 10 -5.93 -6.62 -2.44
CA GLY A 10 -7.22 -6.13 -2.98
C GLY A 10 -7.63 -4.73 -2.53
N THR A 11 -6.91 -4.06 -1.63
CA THR A 11 -7.29 -2.74 -1.13
C THR A 11 -6.62 -1.63 -1.92
N ALA A 12 -7.23 -1.22 -3.04
CA ALA A 12 -6.96 0.10 -3.60
C ALA A 12 -7.14 1.15 -2.48
N GLY A 13 -6.14 2.00 -2.25
CA GLY A 13 -6.07 2.91 -1.11
C GLY A 13 -7.17 3.97 -1.14
N VAL A 14 -8.38 3.62 -0.73
CA VAL A 14 -9.51 4.52 -0.59
C VAL A 14 -9.54 5.03 0.85
N PRO A 15 -9.37 6.35 1.08
CA PRO A 15 -9.38 6.93 2.42
C PRO A 15 -10.70 6.64 3.15
N GLY A 16 -10.63 6.15 4.38
CA GLY A 16 -11.80 5.97 5.26
C GLY A 16 -12.52 4.61 5.17
N VAL A 17 -12.02 3.64 4.40
CA VAL A 17 -12.57 2.26 4.40
C VAL A 17 -12.31 1.54 5.72
N GLY A 18 -11.25 1.93 6.45
CA GLY A 18 -10.88 1.34 7.75
C GLY A 18 -11.98 1.44 8.81
N LEU A 19 -12.68 2.58 8.85
CA LEU A 19 -13.72 2.85 9.84
C LEU A 19 -14.99 2.02 9.59
N ILE A 20 -15.35 1.83 8.31
CA ILE A 20 -16.50 1.00 7.91
C ILE A 20 -16.24 -0.47 8.24
N MET A 21 -15.03 -0.98 7.95
CA MET A 21 -14.66 -2.34 8.32
C MET A 21 -14.63 -2.55 9.84
N LEU A 22 -14.12 -1.56 10.60
CA LEU A 22 -14.10 -1.64 12.07
C LEU A 22 -15.52 -1.71 12.65
N ALA A 23 -16.45 -0.91 12.13
CA ALA A 23 -17.85 -0.94 12.55
C ALA A 23 -18.49 -2.31 12.32
N MET A 24 -18.25 -2.90 11.14
CA MET A 24 -18.76 -4.21 10.78
C MET A 24 -18.19 -5.33 11.68
N VAL A 25 -16.91 -5.25 12.03
CA VAL A 25 -16.27 -6.25 12.91
C VAL A 25 -16.80 -6.17 14.33
N LEU A 26 -17.00 -4.96 14.88
CA LEU A 26 -17.53 -4.77 16.23
C LEU A 26 -18.97 -5.31 16.36
N GLU A 27 -19.80 -5.10 15.33
CA GLU A 27 -21.15 -5.66 15.26
C GLU A 27 -21.12 -7.20 15.20
N GLN A 28 -20.20 -7.79 14.42
CA GLN A 28 -20.04 -9.25 14.32
C GLN A 28 -19.61 -9.93 15.62
N VAL A 29 -18.87 -9.24 16.49
CA VAL A 29 -18.44 -9.76 17.81
C VAL A 29 -19.36 -9.32 18.97
N GLY A 30 -20.47 -8.65 18.67
CA GLY A 30 -21.48 -8.23 19.65
C GLY A 30 -21.04 -7.06 20.54
N LEU A 31 -20.06 -6.26 20.11
CA LEU A 31 -19.58 -5.10 20.85
C LEU A 31 -20.35 -3.82 20.43
N PRO A 32 -20.69 -2.95 21.40
CA PRO A 32 -21.39 -1.69 21.12
C PRO A 32 -20.58 -0.78 20.19
N VAL A 33 -21.23 -0.33 19.12
CA VAL A 33 -20.69 0.53 18.05
C VAL A 33 -20.25 1.90 18.62
N GLU A 34 -20.77 2.29 19.77
CA GLU A 34 -20.40 3.48 20.53
C GLU A 34 -18.89 3.53 20.85
N GLY A 35 -18.18 2.40 20.91
CA GLY A 35 -16.73 2.34 21.07
C GLY A 35 -15.94 2.96 19.90
N ILE A 36 -16.56 3.07 18.72
CA ILE A 36 -15.95 3.70 17.53
C ILE A 36 -15.79 5.21 17.69
N ALA A 37 -16.64 5.84 18.51
CA ALA A 37 -16.54 7.28 18.80
C ALA A 37 -15.18 7.66 19.42
N LEU A 38 -14.55 6.74 20.15
CA LEU A 38 -13.21 6.92 20.71
C LEU A 38 -12.10 6.83 19.66
N ILE A 39 -12.34 6.11 18.56
CA ILE A 39 -11.33 5.76 17.55
C ILE A 39 -11.45 6.65 16.30
N ILE A 40 -12.62 7.24 16.04
CA ILE A 40 -12.87 8.20 14.93
C ILE A 40 -11.81 9.31 14.87
N GLY A 41 -11.37 9.82 16.02
CA GLY A 41 -10.35 10.87 16.08
C GLY A 41 -8.96 10.43 15.62
N VAL A 42 -8.62 9.15 15.82
CA VAL A 42 -7.30 8.60 15.43
C VAL A 42 -7.36 7.83 14.11
N ASP A 43 -8.54 7.47 13.62
CA ASP A 43 -8.73 6.70 12.38
C ASP A 43 -8.01 7.34 11.19
N ARG A 44 -8.09 8.67 11.04
CA ARG A 44 -7.37 9.39 9.98
C ARG A 44 -5.85 9.24 10.05
N LEU A 45 -5.27 9.25 11.25
CA LEU A 45 -3.83 9.04 11.43
C LEU A 45 -3.48 7.57 11.15
N LEU A 46 -4.27 6.64 11.67
CA LEU A 46 -4.06 5.21 11.46
C LEU A 46 -4.19 4.83 9.98
N ASP A 47 -5.14 5.41 9.25
CA ASP A 47 -5.32 5.19 7.81
C ASP A 47 -4.10 5.67 7.02
N MET A 48 -3.60 6.89 7.30
CA MET A 48 -2.37 7.40 6.68
C MET A 48 -1.16 6.51 6.98
N THR A 49 -0.99 6.05 8.22
CA THR A 49 0.12 5.14 8.57
C THR A 49 0.01 3.81 7.84
N ARG A 50 -1.20 3.26 7.68
CA ARG A 50 -1.45 2.03 6.92
C ARG A 50 -1.05 2.20 5.46
N THR A 51 -1.48 3.28 4.81
CA THR A 51 -1.10 3.57 3.42
C THR A 51 0.42 3.70 3.28
N ALA A 52 1.08 4.44 4.19
CA ALA A 52 2.53 4.62 4.15
C ALA A 52 3.30 3.30 4.29
N VAL A 53 2.89 2.44 5.24
CA VAL A 53 3.52 1.13 5.45
C VAL A 53 3.30 0.22 4.25
N ASN A 54 2.11 0.19 3.67
CA ASN A 54 1.83 -0.64 2.49
C ASN A 54 2.71 -0.23 1.29
N VAL A 55 2.77 1.07 0.96
CA VAL A 55 3.60 1.56 -0.17
C VAL A 55 5.09 1.32 0.07
N THR A 56 5.55 1.48 1.32
CA THR A 56 6.95 1.20 1.68
C THR A 56 7.27 -0.29 1.54
N GLY A 57 6.34 -1.16 1.94
CA GLY A 57 6.45 -2.61 1.79
C GLY A 57 6.55 -3.04 0.33
N ASP A 58 5.67 -2.51 -0.53
CA ASP A 58 5.69 -2.79 -1.96
C ASP A 58 7.03 -2.35 -2.59
N SER A 59 7.49 -1.15 -2.25
CA SER A 59 8.78 -0.62 -2.72
C SER A 59 9.95 -1.51 -2.29
N MET A 60 9.96 -1.97 -1.03
CA MET A 60 11.00 -2.86 -0.51
C MET A 60 11.01 -4.20 -1.25
N VAL A 61 9.84 -4.81 -1.44
CA VAL A 61 9.73 -6.09 -2.16
C VAL A 61 10.15 -5.93 -3.62
N SER A 62 9.77 -4.84 -4.28
CA SER A 62 10.23 -4.54 -5.65
C SER A 62 11.75 -4.46 -5.75
N LEU A 63 12.43 -3.82 -4.80
CA LEU A 63 13.90 -3.76 -4.76
C LEU A 63 14.52 -5.14 -4.53
N VAL A 64 13.95 -5.94 -3.62
CA VAL A 64 14.41 -7.30 -3.34
C VAL A 64 14.28 -8.20 -4.57
N VAL A 65 13.12 -8.16 -5.24
CA VAL A 65 12.86 -8.94 -6.46
C VAL A 65 13.75 -8.49 -7.61
N ALA A 66 13.88 -7.18 -7.83
CA ALA A 66 14.77 -6.64 -8.86
C ALA A 66 16.20 -7.13 -8.65
N LYS A 67 16.67 -7.16 -7.40
CA LYS A 67 18.01 -7.65 -7.07
C LYS A 67 18.14 -9.16 -7.27
N SER A 68 17.11 -9.95 -6.98
CA SER A 68 17.16 -11.40 -7.19
C SER A 68 17.12 -11.79 -8.67
N GLU A 69 16.45 -11.00 -9.50
CA GLU A 69 16.33 -11.21 -10.95
C GLU A 69 17.44 -10.52 -11.77
N ASP A 70 18.47 -9.98 -11.12
CA ASP A 70 19.56 -9.21 -11.76
C ASP A 70 19.06 -8.01 -12.61
N GLN A 71 17.92 -7.45 -12.21
CA GLN A 71 17.29 -6.26 -12.81
C GLN A 71 17.43 -5.00 -11.93
N PHE A 72 18.27 -5.04 -10.90
CA PHE A 72 18.44 -3.92 -9.99
C PHE A 72 19.51 -2.94 -10.49
N ASP A 73 19.08 -1.75 -10.89
CA ASP A 73 19.98 -0.65 -11.28
C ASP A 73 20.48 0.10 -10.03
N HIS A 74 21.71 -0.23 -9.64
CA HIS A 74 22.39 0.39 -8.51
C HIS A 74 22.78 1.85 -8.75
N GLU A 75 23.10 2.24 -9.99
CA GLU A 75 23.53 3.60 -10.32
C GLU A 75 22.31 4.53 -10.26
N MET A 76 21.18 4.11 -10.84
CA MET A 76 19.91 4.85 -10.74
C MET A 76 19.44 4.97 -9.29
N TYR A 77 19.57 3.92 -8.47
CA TYR A 77 19.17 3.96 -7.06
C TYR A 77 19.98 4.96 -6.22
N LEU A 78 21.25 5.16 -6.56
CA LEU A 78 22.16 6.06 -5.83
C LEU A 78 22.22 7.47 -6.42
N ASP A 79 21.61 7.71 -7.58
CA ASP A 79 21.59 9.01 -8.25
C ASP A 79 20.71 10.01 -7.49
N PRO A 80 21.27 11.11 -6.93
CA PRO A 80 20.48 12.16 -6.29
C PRO A 80 19.54 12.91 -7.25
N GLN A 81 19.75 12.76 -8.57
CA GLN A 81 18.91 13.32 -9.63
C GLN A 81 17.90 12.30 -10.20
N ALA A 82 17.81 11.09 -9.64
CA ALA A 82 16.81 10.11 -10.05
C ALA A 82 15.38 10.68 -9.94
N GLY A 83 14.57 10.50 -10.99
CA GLY A 83 13.18 10.97 -11.04
C GLY A 83 12.97 12.46 -11.36
N HIS A 84 14.04 13.23 -11.62
CA HIS A 84 13.92 14.64 -12.08
C HIS A 84 13.43 14.77 -13.52
N ASN A 85 13.60 13.74 -14.34
CA ASN A 85 13.02 13.66 -15.67
C ASN A 85 11.70 12.88 -15.58
N ILE A 86 10.60 13.49 -16.03
CA ILE A 86 9.34 12.76 -16.22
C ILE A 86 9.62 11.78 -17.36
N GLU A 87 9.74 10.50 -17.06
CA GLU A 87 9.82 9.47 -18.08
C GLU A 87 8.52 9.50 -18.89
N GLU A 88 8.60 9.82 -20.19
CA GLU A 88 7.55 9.45 -21.11
C GLU A 88 7.49 7.92 -21.11
N ILE A 89 6.47 7.36 -20.48
CA ILE A 89 6.24 5.92 -20.45
C ILE A 89 6.11 5.44 -21.91
N ASP A 90 7.16 4.82 -22.45
CA ASP A 90 7.14 4.28 -23.80
C ASP A 90 6.43 2.92 -23.82
N PHE A 91 5.12 2.96 -24.02
CA PHE A 91 4.28 1.77 -24.14
C PHE A 91 4.54 0.95 -25.43
N LYS A 92 5.50 1.31 -26.29
CA LYS A 92 5.74 0.59 -27.56
C LYS A 92 6.15 -0.87 -27.37
N HIS A 93 6.89 -1.21 -26.31
CA HIS A 93 7.34 -2.58 -26.06
C HIS A 93 6.23 -3.53 -25.52
N LEU A 94 5.04 -3.02 -25.20
CA LEU A 94 3.91 -3.84 -24.75
C LEU A 94 2.96 -4.25 -25.87
N LYS A 95 3.18 -3.79 -27.11
CA LYS A 95 2.30 -4.07 -28.26
C LYS A 95 2.74 -5.24 -29.15
N ASP A 96 3.94 -5.79 -28.92
CA ASP A 96 4.57 -6.76 -29.83
C ASP A 96 4.56 -8.21 -29.32
N ASN A 97 3.63 -8.59 -28.42
CA ASN A 97 3.34 -9.98 -28.06
C ASN A 97 1.86 -10.32 -28.24
#